data_AF-A0A0G4EVJ9-F1
#
_entry.id   AF-A0A0G4EVJ9-F1
#
_cell.length_a   1.000
_cell.length_b   1.000
_cell.length_c   1.000
_cell.angle_alpha   90.00
_cell.angle_beta   90.00
_cell.angle_gamma   90.00
#
_symmetry.space_group_name_H-M   'P 1'
#
loop_
_entity.id
_entity.type
_entity.pdbx_description
1 polymer ?
#
loop_
_entity_poly.entity_id
_entity_poly.type
_entity_poly.pdbx_seq_one_letter_code
_entity_poly.pdbx_strand_id
1 'polypeptide(L)'
;MCRIAVHCFSSHLPHSQMNGSSGSSVVLPPHLASPANMRGVDAAKRLVAELEKRTLIVNRLITSTGGQQTVTEPLDGEIEINVGGTVLCVPRKPLLLPGVSDSFIAYLLLHHLDGLPKDTDGHPFLDADPIYMDWLCNEVANVGAADAQAETHEIKLTGPRFATLQHTSHAMHRHTQANRY
;
A
#
# COMPACT_ATOMS: atom_id res chain seq x y z
N MET A 1 -10.06 13.95 12.30
CA MET A 1 -10.10 13.17 11.05
C MET A 1 -8.90 13.62 10.21
N CYS A 2 -7.84 12.81 10.18
CA CYS A 2 -6.62 13.11 9.43
C CYS A 2 -6.84 12.84 7.94
N ARG A 3 -6.52 13.80 7.07
CA ARG A 3 -6.50 13.65 5.61
C ARG A 3 -5.05 13.78 5.17
N ILE A 4 -4.41 12.65 4.91
CA ILE A 4 -3.08 12.61 4.29
C ILE A 4 -3.33 12.34 2.80
N ALA A 5 -2.98 13.31 1.94
CA ALA A 5 -3.09 13.19 0.50
C ALA A 5 -1.69 12.88 -0.07
N VAL A 6 -1.39 11.60 -0.29
CA VAL A 6 -0.26 11.22 -1.14
C VAL A 6 -0.80 11.26 -2.57
N HIS A 7 -0.57 12.38 -3.27
CA HIS A 7 -0.89 12.48 -4.69
C HIS A 7 0.14 11.70 -5.52
N CYS A 8 0.05 10.38 -5.50
CA CYS A 8 0.55 9.56 -6.61
C CYS A 8 -0.49 9.62 -7.74
N PHE A 9 -0.07 10.10 -8.91
CA PHE A 9 -0.89 10.26 -10.11
C PHE A 9 -1.60 8.94 -10.46
N SER A 10 -2.92 8.87 -10.29
CA SER A 10 -3.76 7.83 -10.89
C SER A 10 -5.10 8.41 -11.30
N SER A 11 -5.45 8.17 -12.57
CA SER A 11 -6.60 8.70 -13.31
C SER A 11 -7.95 8.25 -12.78
N HIS A 12 -8.94 9.15 -12.89
CA HIS A 12 -10.35 9.07 -12.52
C HIS A 12 -11.10 7.75 -12.79
N LEU A 13 -12.01 7.38 -11.87
CA LEU A 13 -13.41 7.01 -12.14
C LEU A 13 -14.28 7.10 -10.86
N PRO A 14 -15.61 7.36 -10.97
CA PRO A 14 -16.42 7.96 -9.91
C PRO A 14 -17.14 6.98 -8.97
N HIS A 15 -17.36 7.45 -7.74
CA HIS A 15 -18.16 6.82 -6.69
C HIS A 15 -19.66 6.88 -6.99
N SER A 16 -20.34 5.73 -6.84
CA SER A 16 -21.79 5.64 -6.72
C SER A 16 -22.17 5.50 -5.24
N GLN A 17 -22.96 6.45 -4.72
CA GLN A 17 -23.61 6.37 -3.42
C GLN A 17 -24.92 5.59 -3.53
N MET A 18 -25.18 4.68 -2.59
CA MET A 18 -26.55 4.33 -2.22
C MET A 18 -26.65 4.29 -0.70
N ASN A 19 -27.60 5.07 -0.18
CA ASN A 19 -27.91 5.22 1.22
C ASN A 19 -29.41 4.92 1.42
N GLY A 20 -29.73 4.22 2.51
CA GLY A 20 -31.04 4.24 3.18
C GLY A 20 -32.09 3.21 2.76
N SER A 21 -32.48 2.33 3.69
CA SER A 21 -33.88 2.23 4.10
C SER A 21 -34.03 1.52 5.46
N SER A 22 -34.99 2.03 6.23
CA SER A 22 -35.26 1.78 7.64
C SER A 22 -36.12 0.53 7.90
N GLY A 23 -35.92 -0.08 9.07
CA GLY A 23 -36.98 -0.60 9.96
C GLY A 23 -37.81 -1.80 9.50
N SER A 24 -37.64 -2.94 10.16
CA SER A 24 -38.78 -3.80 10.50
C SER A 24 -38.47 -4.69 11.70
N SER A 25 -39.19 -4.43 12.79
CA SER A 25 -39.29 -5.27 13.97
C SER A 25 -40.12 -6.50 13.62
N VAL A 26 -39.56 -7.70 13.80
CA VAL A 26 -40.36 -8.93 13.80
C VAL A 26 -39.98 -9.73 15.05
N VAL A 27 -40.86 -9.64 16.03
CA VAL A 27 -40.94 -10.55 17.18
C VAL A 27 -41.23 -11.96 16.62
N LEU A 28 -40.35 -12.92 16.91
CA LEU A 28 -40.52 -14.33 16.54
C LEU A 28 -41.33 -15.06 17.63
N PRO A 29 -42.52 -15.63 17.34
CA PRO A 29 -43.20 -16.54 18.26
C PRO A 29 -42.62 -17.97 18.20
N PRO A 30 -42.64 -18.74 19.31
CA PRO A 30 -41.96 -20.01 19.44
C PRO A 30 -42.89 -21.16 19.07
N HIS A 31 -42.84 -21.62 17.83
CA HIS A 31 -43.21 -22.97 17.42
C HIS A 31 -42.86 -23.10 15.93
N LEU A 32 -42.57 -24.31 15.47
CA LEU A 32 -42.06 -24.66 14.14
C LEU A 32 -40.53 -24.72 14.05
N ALA A 33 -39.95 -25.72 14.72
CA ALA A 33 -38.87 -26.49 14.12
C ALA A 33 -39.41 -27.14 12.83
N SER A 34 -39.39 -26.38 11.73
CA SER A 34 -39.82 -26.81 10.40
C SER A 34 -38.61 -27.32 9.60
N PRO A 35 -38.71 -28.47 8.89
CA PRO A 35 -37.60 -29.08 8.15
C PRO A 35 -37.06 -28.25 6.97
N ALA A 36 -37.65 -27.08 6.69
CA ALA A 36 -37.13 -26.11 5.72
C ALA A 36 -35.86 -25.37 6.19
N ASN A 37 -35.59 -25.33 7.50
CA ASN A 37 -34.44 -24.58 8.06
C ASN A 37 -33.08 -25.29 7.87
N MET A 38 -33.07 -26.63 7.79
CA MET A 38 -31.84 -27.42 7.62
C MET A 38 -31.18 -27.18 6.25
N ARG A 39 -31.99 -26.97 5.20
CA ARG A 39 -31.53 -26.81 3.82
C ARG A 39 -30.80 -25.48 3.58
N GLY A 40 -31.21 -24.42 4.28
CA GLY A 40 -30.54 -23.11 4.24
C GLY A 40 -29.20 -23.13 4.98
N VAL A 41 -29.14 -23.81 6.12
CA VAL A 41 -27.90 -24.00 6.89
C VAL A 41 -26.87 -24.82 6.11
N ASP A 42 -27.30 -25.89 5.43
CA ASP A 42 -26.40 -26.70 4.61
C ASP A 42 -25.90 -25.96 3.35
N ALA A 43 -26.76 -25.13 2.74
CA ALA A 43 -26.34 -24.26 1.64
C ALA A 43 -25.32 -23.20 2.10
N ALA A 44 -25.55 -22.57 3.27
CA ALA A 44 -24.63 -21.61 3.86
C ALA A 44 -23.27 -22.26 4.20
N LYS A 45 -23.28 -23.47 4.80
CA LYS A 45 -22.05 -24.23 5.07
C LYS A 45 -21.25 -24.52 3.80
N ARG A 46 -21.90 -24.88 2.70
CA ARG A 46 -21.23 -25.10 1.40
C ARG A 46 -20.60 -23.82 0.86
N LEU A 47 -21.28 -22.68 0.98
CA LEU A 47 -20.74 -21.38 0.57
C LEU A 47 -19.54 -20.97 1.41
N VAL A 48 -19.60 -21.15 2.74
CA VAL A 48 -18.47 -20.88 3.64
C VAL A 48 -17.26 -21.76 3.29
N ALA A 49 -17.47 -23.07 3.11
CA ALA A 49 -16.40 -23.99 2.74
C ALA A 49 -15.75 -23.63 1.39
N GLU A 50 -16.55 -23.17 0.41
CA GLU A 50 -16.03 -22.70 -0.87
C GLU A 50 -15.26 -21.37 -0.74
N LEU A 51 -15.73 -20.44 0.08
CA LEU A 51 -15.00 -19.21 0.39
C LEU A 51 -13.67 -19.50 1.07
N GLU A 52 -13.65 -20.39 2.07
CA GLU A 52 -12.43 -20.83 2.75
C GLU A 52 -11.44 -21.45 1.76
N LYS A 53 -11.92 -22.36 0.89
CA LYS A 53 -11.09 -22.96 -0.15
C LYS A 53 -10.49 -21.91 -1.09
N ARG A 54 -11.25 -20.91 -1.49
CA ARG A 54 -10.76 -19.83 -2.35
C ARG A 54 -9.74 -18.95 -1.65
N THR A 55 -10.00 -18.59 -0.39
CA THR A 55 -9.06 -17.85 0.45
C THR A 55 -7.74 -18.59 0.58
N LEU A 56 -7.76 -19.91 0.80
CA LEU A 56 -6.55 -20.72 0.86
C LEU A 56 -5.74 -20.68 -0.44
N ILE A 57 -6.42 -20.76 -1.60
CA ILE A 57 -5.76 -20.67 -2.92
C ILE A 57 -5.13 -19.28 -3.09
N VAL A 58 -5.86 -18.21 -2.79
CA VAL A 58 -5.35 -16.83 -2.90
C VAL A 58 -4.17 -16.60 -1.97
N ASN A 59 -4.26 -17.02 -0.71
CA ASN A 59 -3.18 -16.88 0.28
C ASN A 59 -1.93 -17.64 -0.17
N ARG A 60 -2.11 -18.85 -0.72
CA ARG A 60 -0.99 -19.62 -1.28
C ARG A 60 -0.34 -18.91 -2.46
N LEU A 61 -1.12 -18.29 -3.34
CA LEU A 61 -0.57 -17.54 -4.47
C LEU A 61 0.22 -16.33 -4.00
N ILE A 62 -0.32 -15.54 -3.07
CA ILE A 62 0.35 -14.36 -2.50
C ILE A 62 1.67 -14.76 -1.84
N THR A 63 1.65 -15.77 -0.98
CA THR A 63 2.87 -16.24 -0.29
C THR A 63 3.89 -16.84 -1.25
N SER A 64 3.45 -17.54 -2.30
CA SER A 64 4.37 -18.11 -3.30
C SER A 64 5.13 -17.07 -4.11
N THR A 65 4.61 -15.84 -4.22
CA THR A 65 5.32 -14.73 -4.86
C THR A 65 6.14 -13.91 -3.88
N GLY A 66 6.20 -14.27 -2.60
CA GLY A 66 6.89 -13.49 -1.56
C GLY A 66 6.02 -12.41 -0.92
N GLY A 67 4.71 -12.44 -1.16
CA GLY A 67 3.73 -11.58 -0.51
C GLY A 67 3.31 -12.08 0.88
N GLN A 68 3.00 -11.17 1.79
CA GLN A 68 2.51 -11.43 3.15
C GLN A 68 1.22 -10.64 3.38
N GLN A 69 0.17 -11.30 3.89
CA GLN A 69 -1.10 -10.61 4.20
C GLN A 69 -1.04 -9.78 5.49
N THR A 70 -0.16 -10.16 6.41
CA THR A 70 0.01 -9.50 7.70
C THR A 70 1.44 -9.04 7.85
N VAL A 71 1.63 -7.82 8.36
CA VAL A 71 2.95 -7.34 8.79
C VAL A 71 3.34 -8.16 10.03
N THR A 72 4.31 -9.05 9.88
CA THR A 72 4.76 -9.96 10.96
C THR A 72 5.84 -9.34 11.84
N GLU A 73 6.52 -8.30 11.35
CA GLU A 73 7.60 -7.62 12.06
C GLU A 73 7.11 -6.54 13.04
N PRO A 74 7.88 -6.23 14.10
CA PRO A 74 7.53 -5.16 15.04
C PRO A 74 7.30 -3.81 14.36
N LEU A 75 6.21 -3.14 14.73
CA LEU A 75 5.82 -1.86 14.13
C LEU A 75 6.79 -0.71 14.43
N ASP A 76 7.48 -0.78 15.57
CA ASP A 76 8.48 0.21 15.98
C ASP A 76 9.86 -0.01 15.33
N GLY A 77 9.99 -0.99 14.45
CA GLY A 77 11.23 -1.28 13.74
C GLY A 77 11.40 -0.50 12.44
N GLU A 78 12.64 -0.48 11.95
CA GLU A 78 13.02 0.05 10.65
C GLU A 78 13.16 -1.10 9.64
N ILE A 79 12.96 -0.80 8.35
CA ILE A 79 13.24 -1.69 7.23
C ILE A 79 14.50 -1.18 6.55
N GLU A 80 15.54 -2.01 6.51
CA GLU A 80 16.75 -1.73 5.74
C GLU A 80 16.57 -2.24 4.30
N ILE A 81 16.75 -1.37 3.32
CA ILE A 81 16.65 -1.69 1.89
C ILE A 81 17.86 -1.14 1.13
N ASN A 82 18.36 -1.91 0.17
CA ASN A 82 19.38 -1.45 -0.76
C ASN A 82 18.72 -0.82 -1.99
N VAL A 83 18.87 0.49 -2.15
CA VAL A 83 18.36 1.25 -3.28
C VAL A 83 19.51 1.67 -4.19
N GLY A 84 19.59 1.08 -5.38
CA GLY A 84 20.61 1.45 -6.37
C GLY A 84 22.05 1.38 -5.86
N GLY A 85 22.33 0.53 -4.86
CA GLY A 85 23.64 0.39 -4.19
C GLY A 85 23.78 1.16 -2.87
N THR A 86 22.77 1.92 -2.46
CA THR A 86 22.76 2.66 -1.17
C THR A 86 21.78 2.00 -0.20
N VAL A 87 22.23 1.63 1.00
CA VAL A 87 21.33 1.12 2.04
C VAL A 87 20.61 2.28 2.72
N LEU A 88 19.28 2.23 2.75
CA LEU A 88 18.40 3.21 3.39
C LEU A 88 17.54 2.51 4.46
N CYS A 89 17.22 3.25 5.53
CA CYS A 89 16.33 2.78 6.58
C CYS A 89 14.97 3.46 6.45
N VAL A 90 13.89 2.66 6.50
CA VAL A 90 12.52 3.15 6.37
C VAL A 90 11.74 2.81 7.65
N PRO A 91 11.15 3.79 8.34
CA PRO A 91 10.37 3.50 9.55
C PRO A 91 9.09 2.76 9.18
N ARG A 92 8.78 1.63 9.84
CA ARG A 92 7.58 0.84 9.53
C ARG A 92 6.29 1.54 9.90
N LYS A 93 6.23 2.12 11.10
CA LYS A 93 4.99 2.71 11.64
C LYS A 93 4.37 3.77 10.71
N PRO A 94 5.12 4.74 10.15
CA PRO A 94 4.54 5.74 9.26
C PRO A 94 4.01 5.16 7.94
N LEU A 95 4.53 4.02 7.47
CA LEU A 95 4.01 3.33 6.27
C LEU A 95 2.58 2.80 6.48
N LEU A 96 2.15 2.58 7.72
CA LEU A 96 0.79 2.13 8.06
C LEU A 96 -0.20 3.27 8.21
N LEU A 97 0.26 4.53 8.18
CA LEU A 97 -0.63 5.68 8.36
C LEU A 97 -1.56 5.82 7.14
N PRO A 98 -2.81 6.29 7.34
CA PRO A 98 -3.73 6.58 6.24
C PRO A 98 -3.06 7.48 5.19
N GLY A 99 -3.30 7.25 3.90
CA GLY A 99 -2.69 8.01 2.82
C GLY A 99 -1.28 7.57 2.43
N VAL A 100 -0.44 7.11 3.38
CA VAL A 100 0.86 6.50 3.06
C VAL A 100 0.70 5.01 2.74
N SER A 101 -0.12 4.30 3.52
CA SER A 101 -0.39 2.86 3.37
C SER A 101 -0.98 2.46 2.01
N ASP A 102 -1.66 3.39 1.34
CA ASP A 102 -2.23 3.18 0.01
C ASP A 102 -1.19 3.33 -1.12
N SER A 103 0.02 3.77 -0.79
CA SER A 103 1.09 3.95 -1.78
C SER A 103 1.73 2.62 -2.19
N PHE A 104 2.23 2.58 -3.43
CA PHE A 104 2.95 1.40 -3.93
C PHE A 104 4.18 1.06 -3.09
N ILE A 105 4.90 2.08 -2.60
CA ILE A 105 6.09 1.85 -1.77
C ILE A 105 5.73 1.24 -0.42
N ALA A 106 4.64 1.69 0.22
CA ALA A 106 4.18 1.10 1.47
C ALA A 106 3.74 -0.35 1.26
N TYR A 107 3.01 -0.63 0.17
CA TYR A 107 2.63 -2.00 -0.17
C TYR A 107 3.87 -2.91 -0.35
N LEU A 108 4.85 -2.45 -1.14
CA LEU A 108 6.07 -3.21 -1.41
C LEU A 108 6.84 -3.51 -0.11
N LEU A 109 7.04 -2.50 0.72
CA LEU A 109 7.84 -2.59 1.94
C LEU A 109 7.13 -3.27 3.11
N LEU A 110 5.80 -3.25 3.18
CA LEU A 110 5.05 -3.90 4.25
C LEU A 110 4.66 -5.34 3.92
N HIS A 111 4.40 -5.63 2.64
CA HIS A 111 3.76 -6.87 2.24
C HIS A 111 4.59 -7.71 1.27
N HIS A 112 5.69 -7.22 0.71
CA HIS A 112 6.39 -7.93 -0.36
C HIS A 112 7.92 -7.88 -0.29
N LEU A 113 8.49 -7.60 0.89
CA LEU A 113 9.94 -7.56 1.08
C LEU A 113 10.62 -8.88 0.72
N ASP A 114 10.00 -10.02 1.08
CA ASP A 114 10.57 -11.35 0.82
C ASP A 114 10.58 -11.71 -0.68
N GLY A 115 9.75 -11.04 -1.49
CA GLY A 115 9.72 -11.20 -2.94
C GLY A 115 10.81 -10.41 -3.67
N LEU A 116 11.47 -9.47 -2.99
CA LEU A 116 12.51 -8.65 -3.61
C LEU A 116 13.83 -9.44 -3.76
N PRO A 117 14.59 -9.20 -4.84
CA PRO A 117 15.97 -9.66 -4.93
C PRO A 117 16.75 -9.17 -3.71
N LYS A 118 17.75 -9.94 -3.26
CA LYS A 118 18.59 -9.56 -2.12
C LYS A 118 20.00 -9.25 -2.60
N ASP A 119 20.64 -8.27 -1.97
CA ASP A 119 22.07 -8.02 -2.17
C ASP A 119 22.94 -9.08 -1.47
N THR A 120 24.26 -8.90 -1.51
CA THR A 120 25.22 -9.84 -0.91
C THR A 120 25.11 -9.95 0.61
N ASP A 121 24.59 -8.90 1.25
CA ASP A 121 24.43 -8.82 2.70
C ASP A 121 23.01 -9.24 3.16
N GLY A 122 22.13 -9.54 2.19
CA GLY A 122 20.78 -10.03 2.42
C GLY A 122 19.71 -8.94 2.47
N HIS A 123 20.06 -7.67 2.18
CA HIS A 123 19.09 -6.58 2.15
C HIS A 123 18.23 -6.68 0.88
N PRO A 124 16.91 -6.46 0.99
CA PRO A 124 16.03 -6.30 -0.17
C PRO A 124 16.52 -5.20 -1.10
N PHE A 125 16.63 -5.49 -2.39
CA PHE A 125 17.14 -4.60 -3.42
C PHE A 125 16.02 -3.96 -4.22
N LEU A 126 16.13 -2.65 -4.42
CA LEU A 126 15.26 -1.84 -5.27
C LEU A 126 16.11 -1.11 -6.30
N ASP A 127 15.81 -1.35 -7.58
CA ASP A 127 16.42 -0.61 -8.70
C ASP A 127 15.71 0.75 -8.86
N ALA A 128 16.09 1.70 -8.01
CA ALA A 128 15.57 3.06 -8.02
C ALA A 128 16.67 4.09 -7.73
N ASP A 129 16.38 5.35 -7.98
CA ASP A 129 17.30 6.45 -7.68
C ASP A 129 17.43 6.64 -6.15
N PRO A 130 18.63 6.51 -5.57
CA PRO A 130 18.82 6.58 -4.12
C PRO A 130 18.54 7.99 -3.56
N ILE A 131 18.72 9.05 -4.36
CA ILE A 131 18.47 10.45 -3.92
C ILE A 131 16.97 10.68 -3.79
N TYR A 132 16.19 10.20 -4.74
CA TYR A 132 14.73 10.25 -4.69
C TYR A 132 14.18 9.42 -3.52
N MET A 133 14.69 8.20 -3.36
CA MET A 133 14.23 7.32 -2.28
C MET A 133 14.61 7.84 -0.90
N ASP A 134 15.80 8.41 -0.71
CA ASP A 134 16.19 9.08 0.53
C ASP A 134 15.23 10.23 0.86
N TRP A 135 14.91 11.09 -0.11
CA TRP A 135 13.91 12.14 0.08
C TRP A 135 12.55 11.56 0.49
N LEU A 136 12.06 10.53 -0.21
CA LEU A 136 10.77 9.92 0.08
C LEU A 136 10.73 9.31 1.48
N CYS A 137 11.80 8.63 1.91
CA CYS A 137 11.90 8.05 3.26
C CYS A 137 11.85 9.14 4.34
N ASN A 138 12.53 10.27 4.11
CA ASN A 138 12.47 11.42 5.00
C ASN A 138 11.05 12.01 5.09
N GLU A 139 10.34 12.13 3.96
CA GLU A 139 8.95 12.60 3.96
C GLU A 139 8.01 11.64 4.71
N VAL A 140 8.18 10.34 4.54
CA VAL A 140 7.43 9.32 5.29
C VAL A 140 7.70 9.43 6.80
N ALA A 141 8.96 9.63 7.20
CA ALA A 141 9.32 9.87 8.60
C ALA A 141 8.65 11.14 9.16
N ASN A 142 8.60 12.22 8.36
CA ASN A 142 7.92 13.46 8.73
C ASN A 142 6.41 13.27 8.93
N VAL A 143 5.75 12.43 8.11
CA VAL A 143 4.34 12.04 8.35
C VAL A 143 4.20 11.36 9.71
N GLY A 144 5.12 10.46 10.06
CA GLY A 144 5.14 9.80 11.37
C GLY A 144 5.29 10.77 12.53
N ALA A 145 6.20 11.74 12.40
CA ALA A 145 6.40 12.77 13.41
C ALA A 145 5.18 13.67 13.58
N ALA A 146 4.55 14.09 12.47
CA ALA A 146 3.34 14.90 12.50
C ALA A 146 2.16 14.15 13.13
N ASP A 147 1.96 12.86 12.81
CA ASP A 147 0.91 12.04 13.42
C ASP A 147 1.08 11.93 14.95
N ALA A 148 2.33 11.75 15.42
CA ALA A 148 2.64 11.75 16.85
C ALA A 148 2.33 13.09 17.55
N GLN A 149 2.33 14.19 16.80
CA GLN A 149 1.99 15.54 17.27
C GLN A 149 0.52 15.92 17.00
N ALA A 150 -0.28 15.00 16.44
CA ALA A 150 -1.64 15.27 15.94
C ALA A 150 -1.71 16.39 14.89
N GLU A 151 -0.62 16.56 14.12
CA GLU A 151 -0.49 17.48 13.00
C GLU A 151 -0.71 16.76 11.66
N THR A 152 -0.81 17.53 10.57
CA THR A 152 -0.92 16.98 9.22
C THR A 152 0.31 17.33 8.41
N HIS A 153 0.95 16.30 7.84
CA HIS A 153 2.04 16.47 6.88
C HIS A 153 1.60 15.98 5.50
N GLU A 154 1.81 16.81 4.48
CA GLU A 154 1.49 16.49 3.11
C GLU A 154 2.79 16.27 2.34
N ILE A 155 2.96 15.07 1.78
CA ILE A 155 4.14 14.75 0.95
C ILE A 155 3.98 15.46 -0.39
N LYS A 156 4.78 16.50 -0.62
CA LYS A 156 4.81 17.26 -1.88
C LYS A 156 6.13 17.08 -2.59
N LEU A 157 6.07 16.68 -3.84
CA LEU A 157 7.23 16.69 -4.73
C LEU A 157 7.56 18.13 -5.16
N THR A 158 7.98 18.95 -4.20
CA THR A 158 8.37 20.35 -4.42
C THR A 158 9.69 20.60 -3.70
N GLY A 159 10.79 20.56 -4.45
CA GLY A 159 12.11 20.86 -3.92
C GLY A 159 13.09 21.29 -5.01
N PRO A 160 14.07 22.17 -4.70
CA PRO A 160 15.07 22.64 -5.67
C PRO A 160 15.91 21.50 -6.26
N ARG A 161 16.05 20.37 -5.54
CA ARG A 161 16.75 19.15 -6.00
C ARG A 161 16.08 18.50 -7.23
N PHE A 162 14.76 18.68 -7.40
CA PHE A 162 14.01 18.13 -8.54
C PHE A 162 13.83 19.14 -9.69
N ALA A 163 13.99 20.44 -9.41
CA ALA A 163 14.00 21.48 -10.45
C ALA A 163 15.23 21.34 -11.39
N THR A 164 16.34 20.79 -10.90
CA THR A 164 17.56 20.59 -11.69
C THR A 164 17.42 19.45 -12.71
N LEU A 165 16.64 18.41 -12.41
CA LEU A 165 16.39 17.26 -13.30
C LEU A 165 15.53 17.63 -14.52
N GLN A 166 14.65 18.63 -14.39
CA GLN A 166 13.88 19.15 -15.52
C GLN A 166 14.74 19.95 -16.50
N HIS A 167 15.78 20.64 -16.01
CA HIS A 167 16.67 21.46 -16.84
C HIS A 167 17.66 20.63 -17.67
N THR A 168 18.16 19.52 -17.14
CA THR A 168 19.12 18.64 -17.85
C THR A 168 18.47 17.88 -18.99
N SER A 169 17.22 17.44 -18.84
CA SER A 169 16.43 16.81 -19.91
C SER A 169 16.20 17.77 -21.09
N HIS A 170 15.90 19.05 -20.80
CA HIS A 170 15.70 20.06 -21.84
C HIS A 170 16.99 20.52 -22.55
N ALA A 171 18.14 20.41 -21.89
CA ALA A 171 19.44 20.71 -22.50
C ALA A 171 19.91 19.59 -23.45
N MET A 172 19.73 18.31 -23.08
CA MET A 172 20.06 17.19 -23.96
C MET A 172 19.17 17.12 -25.21
N HIS A 173 17.88 17.45 -25.09
CA HIS A 173 16.98 17.44 -26.25
C HIS A 173 17.30 18.54 -27.27
N ARG A 174 17.81 19.70 -26.82
CA ARG A 174 18.23 20.78 -27.72
C ARG A 174 19.57 20.53 -28.41
N HIS A 175 20.51 19.82 -27.78
CA HIS A 175 21.78 19.48 -28.45
C HIS A 175 21.64 18.40 -29.51
N THR A 176 20.65 17.52 -29.40
CA THR A 176 20.44 16.46 -30.39
C THR A 176 19.78 16.96 -31.69
N GLN A 177 19.07 18.10 -31.64
CA GLN A 177 18.49 18.74 -32.84
C GLN A 177 19.44 19.71 -33.55
N ALA A 178 20.49 20.20 -32.88
CA ALA A 178 21.43 21.16 -33.46
C ALA A 178 22.54 20.50 -34.32
N ASN A 179 22.66 19.17 -34.32
CA ASN A 179 23.71 18.43 -35.04
C ASN A 179 23.16 17.64 -36.25
N ARG A 180 22.02 18.10 -36.81
CA ARG A 180 21.37 17.54 -38.01
C ARG A 180 21.31 18.55 -39.17
N TYR A 181 22.36 19.36 -39.33
CA TYR A 181 22.64 20.09 -40.57
C TYR A 181 24.13 20.13 -40.82
#